data_AF-A0A3D4TL92-F1
#
_entry.id   AF-A0A3D4TL92-F1
#
_cell.length_a   1.000
_cell.length_b   1.000
_cell.length_c   1.000
_cell.angle_alpha   90.00
_cell.angle_beta   90.00
_cell.angle_gamma   90.00
#
_symmetry.space_group_name_H-M   'P 1'
#
loop_
_entity.id
_entity.type
_entity.pdbx_description
1 polymer ?
#
loop_
_entity_poly.entity_id
_entity_poly.type
_entity_poly.pdbx_seq_one_letter_code
_entity_poly.pdbx_strand_id
1 'polypeptide(L)'
;MYRPAARSVLLALAALAAPSAIALNPAGTEAPGIVASTAAPTIPTPQQVFAIPPAMLDMLRTQVISRSYSREQRLQALVEMIFDRHGMDLQYDADATLTVSEIWQQRRANCLAFTLMFVALAREAGIQARVQEVGQVVSWYQDQAQGLVYSVGHVNAGVGFAGRFATVDLDRNVLYDRRGPLPISQARALAHFYNNRGAERMAGGDLVSARAFFIAALAQDNSFAATWNNLGVLENRKGDTAAARRALETALRLDGRQDAALTNASALYRKLGMDAQAQALEQRLQSVQREDPFAQYMLGAEAERAGQLDQAIRYYRQAVRLYDTAHQFHFGLARVYFLAGQLKRADRELLRAQELGGAPQQARYQAKLDSLARWRAQQQARR
;
A
#
# COMPACT_ATOMS: atom_id res chain seq x y z
N MET A 1 -29.29 18.71 21.40
CA MET A 1 -28.44 17.50 21.48
C MET A 1 -27.42 17.52 20.35
N TYR A 2 -26.25 18.10 20.61
CA TYR A 2 -25.14 18.23 19.66
C TYR A 2 -24.19 17.04 19.85
N ARG A 3 -23.94 16.24 18.81
CA ARG A 3 -22.86 15.24 18.79
C ARG A 3 -21.60 15.91 18.23
N PRO A 4 -20.47 15.97 18.96
CA PRO A 4 -19.25 16.53 18.38
C PRO A 4 -18.61 15.48 17.44
N ALA A 5 -18.26 15.94 16.24
CA ALA A 5 -17.55 15.16 15.23
C ALA A 5 -16.18 14.69 15.76
N ALA A 6 -15.78 13.48 15.37
CA ALA A 6 -14.46 12.94 15.61
C ALA A 6 -13.41 13.83 14.93
N ARG A 7 -12.59 14.52 15.71
CA ARG A 7 -11.38 15.20 15.20
C ARG A 7 -10.31 14.14 14.95
N SER A 8 -10.15 13.74 13.69
CA SER A 8 -8.97 13.04 13.20
C SER A 8 -7.81 14.03 13.20
N VAL A 9 -6.80 13.82 14.04
CA VAL A 9 -5.53 14.57 13.95
C VAL A 9 -4.69 13.89 12.87
N LEU A 10 -4.74 14.44 11.66
CA LEU A 10 -3.83 14.10 10.57
C LEU A 10 -2.62 15.04 10.67
N LEU A 11 -1.48 14.54 11.15
CA LEU A 11 -0.21 15.26 11.06
C LEU A 11 0.34 15.13 9.64
N ALA A 12 0.19 16.20 8.85
CA ALA A 12 0.60 16.24 7.44
C ALA A 12 2.01 16.83 7.30
N LEU A 13 3.01 16.01 6.95
CA LEU A 13 4.40 16.45 6.71
C LEU A 13 4.65 16.85 5.25
N ALA A 14 4.57 18.13 4.93
CA ALA A 14 4.81 18.62 3.57
C ALA A 14 6.28 18.42 3.15
N ALA A 15 6.55 17.42 2.31
CA ALA A 15 7.79 17.35 1.54
C ALA A 15 7.60 18.08 0.19
N LEU A 16 8.34 19.17 0.00
CA LEU A 16 8.47 19.85 -1.29
C LEU A 16 9.43 19.03 -2.15
N ALA A 17 8.91 18.25 -3.08
CA ALA A 17 9.70 17.68 -4.17
C ALA A 17 9.61 18.61 -5.37
N ALA A 18 10.75 19.21 -5.76
CA ALA A 18 10.89 19.85 -7.06
C ALA A 18 11.10 18.78 -8.15
N PRO A 19 10.58 18.97 -9.37
CA PRO A 19 10.83 18.04 -10.46
C PRO A 19 12.25 18.22 -10.99
N SER A 20 13.13 17.25 -10.75
CA SER A 20 14.41 17.16 -11.44
C SER A 20 14.19 16.57 -12.83
N ALA A 21 14.50 17.36 -13.86
CA ALA A 21 14.48 16.92 -15.24
C ALA A 21 15.51 15.80 -15.47
N ILE A 22 15.07 14.70 -16.06
CA ILE A 22 15.92 13.59 -16.49
C ILE A 22 16.65 14.03 -17.76
N ALA A 23 17.96 14.22 -17.66
CA ALA A 23 18.83 14.29 -18.83
C ALA A 23 19.08 12.85 -19.33
N LEU A 24 18.57 12.54 -20.52
CA LEU A 24 18.91 11.32 -21.25
C LEU A 24 20.37 11.41 -21.70
N ASN A 25 21.22 10.52 -21.20
CA ASN A 25 22.57 10.34 -21.75
C ASN A 25 22.63 8.95 -22.42
N PRO A 26 22.89 8.85 -23.73
CA PRO A 26 22.97 7.58 -24.43
C PRO A 26 24.43 7.13 -24.50
N ALA A 27 24.81 6.16 -23.68
CA ALA A 27 26.04 5.40 -23.90
C ALA A 27 25.84 3.98 -23.37
N GLY A 28 25.87 3.02 -24.29
CA GLY A 28 25.71 1.60 -24.00
C GLY A 28 26.87 1.08 -23.15
N THR A 29 26.53 0.26 -22.17
CA THR A 29 27.46 -0.63 -21.47
C THR A 29 26.80 -2.00 -21.34
N GLU A 30 27.55 -3.02 -21.75
CA GLU A 30 27.17 -4.42 -21.80
C GLU A 30 26.70 -4.94 -20.43
N ALA A 31 25.71 -5.82 -20.45
CA ALA A 31 25.14 -6.42 -19.25
C ALA A 31 26.17 -7.34 -18.56
N PRO A 32 26.51 -7.14 -17.27
CA PRO A 32 27.36 -8.07 -16.55
C PRO A 32 26.61 -9.39 -16.30
N GLY A 33 27.27 -10.50 -16.62
CA GLY A 33 26.75 -11.86 -16.46
C GLY A 33 26.32 -12.16 -15.02
N ILE A 34 25.15 -12.78 -14.89
CA ILE A 34 24.57 -13.20 -13.61
C ILE A 34 25.39 -14.38 -13.07
N VAL A 35 26.33 -14.10 -12.18
CA VAL A 35 26.99 -15.13 -11.37
C VAL A 35 26.02 -15.47 -10.24
N ALA A 36 25.42 -16.66 -10.28
CA ALA A 36 24.60 -17.17 -9.19
C ALA A 36 25.48 -17.37 -7.95
N SER A 37 25.25 -16.55 -6.91
CA SER A 37 25.89 -16.72 -5.61
C SER A 37 25.43 -18.03 -4.96
N THR A 38 26.39 -18.88 -4.57
CA THR A 38 26.15 -20.18 -3.91
C THR A 38 26.04 -20.08 -2.38
N ALA A 39 26.09 -18.87 -1.81
CA ALA A 39 25.95 -18.67 -0.37
C ALA A 39 24.48 -18.86 0.05
N ALA A 40 24.25 -19.59 1.15
CA ALA A 40 22.92 -19.74 1.71
C ALA A 40 22.32 -18.36 2.03
N PRO A 41 21.02 -18.12 1.75
CA PRO A 41 20.40 -16.84 2.01
C PRO A 41 20.45 -16.51 3.51
N THR A 42 21.00 -15.35 3.83
CA THR A 42 21.01 -14.82 5.20
C THR A 42 19.65 -14.23 5.53
N ILE A 43 18.87 -14.96 6.33
CA ILE A 43 17.57 -14.51 6.84
C ILE A 43 17.80 -13.85 8.21
N PRO A 44 17.49 -12.55 8.38
CA PRO A 44 17.61 -11.92 9.69
C PRO A 44 16.65 -12.58 10.68
N THR A 45 17.05 -12.72 11.94
CA THR A 45 16.17 -13.23 12.99
C THR A 45 15.10 -12.20 13.37
N PRO A 46 13.98 -12.62 14.00
CA PRO A 46 12.98 -11.69 14.53
C PRO A 46 13.56 -10.56 15.39
N GLN A 47 14.58 -10.86 16.20
CA GLN A 47 15.27 -9.88 17.03
C GLN A 47 16.07 -8.88 16.18
N GLN A 48 16.76 -9.35 15.14
CA GLN A 48 17.53 -8.49 14.23
C GLN A 48 16.63 -7.54 13.42
N VAL A 49 15.42 -7.97 13.05
CA VAL A 49 14.47 -7.12 12.32
C VAL A 49 14.16 -5.83 13.08
N PHE A 50 13.99 -5.92 14.41
CA PHE A 50 13.63 -4.80 15.27
C PHE A 50 14.82 -4.17 16.03
N ALA A 51 16.03 -4.71 15.88
CA ALA A 51 17.19 -4.25 16.65
C ALA A 51 17.55 -2.80 16.31
N ILE A 52 17.41 -1.92 17.30
CA ILE A 52 17.79 -0.50 17.21
C ILE A 52 19.31 -0.40 17.42
N PRO A 53 20.09 0.12 16.44
CA PRO A 53 21.53 0.32 16.61
C PRO A 53 21.84 1.26 17.80
N PRO A 54 22.95 1.06 18.54
CA PRO A 54 23.30 1.93 19.66
C PRO A 54 23.35 3.42 19.31
N ALA A 55 23.95 3.78 18.17
CA ALA A 55 24.01 5.17 17.71
C ALA A 55 22.63 5.79 17.44
N MET A 56 21.70 4.97 16.94
CA MET A 56 20.31 5.39 16.70
C MET A 56 19.55 5.54 18.01
N LEU A 57 19.80 4.65 18.98
CA LEU A 57 19.23 4.72 20.32
C LEU A 57 19.72 5.98 21.06
N ASP A 58 20.99 6.33 20.94
CA ASP A 58 21.55 7.55 21.53
C ASP A 58 20.94 8.81 20.89
N MET A 59 20.75 8.82 19.57
CA MET A 59 20.04 9.89 18.88
C MET A 59 18.59 10.02 19.39
N LEU A 60 17.87 8.90 19.53
CA LEU A 60 16.51 8.87 20.08
C LEU A 60 16.46 9.45 21.50
N ARG A 61 17.42 9.07 22.35
CA ARG A 61 17.52 9.58 23.72
C ARG A 61 17.74 11.09 23.73
N THR A 62 18.71 11.59 22.96
CA THR A 62 19.09 13.01 22.97
C THR A 62 18.09 13.91 22.28
N GLN A 63 17.49 13.50 21.16
CA GLN A 63 16.61 14.34 20.36
C GLN A 63 15.13 14.21 20.76
N VAL A 64 14.71 13.05 21.29
CA VAL A 64 13.29 12.76 21.56
C VAL A 64 13.02 12.65 23.05
N ILE A 65 13.66 11.70 23.74
CA ILE A 65 13.29 11.33 25.12
C ILE A 65 13.67 12.43 26.11
N SER A 66 14.88 12.97 26.03
CA SER A 66 15.39 13.97 26.98
C SER A 66 14.82 15.38 26.79
N ARG A 67 14.27 15.69 25.60
CA ARG A 67 13.74 17.02 25.25
C ARG A 67 12.24 17.19 25.50
N SER A 68 11.54 16.10 25.78
CA SER A 68 10.07 16.06 25.76
C SER A 68 9.48 15.50 27.06
N TYR A 69 8.52 16.22 27.62
CA TYR A 69 7.88 15.89 28.90
C TYR A 69 6.56 15.11 28.73
N SER A 70 5.97 15.15 27.52
CA SER A 70 4.72 14.44 27.21
C SER A 70 4.88 13.44 26.06
N ARG A 71 3.94 12.50 25.95
CA ARG A 71 3.94 11.49 24.86
C ARG A 71 3.74 12.14 23.49
N GLU A 72 3.01 13.25 23.44
CA GLU A 72 2.70 14.01 22.23
C GLU A 72 3.93 14.78 21.74
N GLN A 73 4.65 15.41 22.67
CA GLN A 73 5.93 16.06 22.36
C GLN A 73 6.95 15.03 21.86
N ARG A 74 7.01 13.84 22.48
CA ARG A 74 7.88 12.75 22.00
C ARG A 74 7.48 12.24 20.62
N LEU A 75 6.18 12.16 20.31
CA LEU A 75 5.72 11.77 18.98
C LEU A 75 6.15 12.79 17.92
N GLN A 76 5.99 14.08 18.21
CA GLN A 76 6.41 15.14 17.31
C GLN A 76 7.93 15.13 17.11
N ALA A 77 8.70 15.08 18.19
CA ALA A 77 10.16 15.03 18.14
C ALA A 77 10.67 13.76 17.44
N LEU A 78 9.97 12.61 17.59
CA LEU A 78 10.31 11.37 16.88
C LEU A 78 10.13 11.53 15.37
N VAL A 79 9.02 12.12 14.96
CA VAL A 79 8.75 12.39 13.54
C VAL A 79 9.80 13.35 12.98
N GLU A 80 10.14 14.43 13.69
CA GLU A 80 11.19 15.36 13.32
C GLU A 80 12.54 14.65 13.19
N MET A 81 12.94 13.85 14.19
CA MET A 81 14.19 13.08 14.16
C MET A 81 14.28 12.15 12.94
N ILE A 82 13.16 11.55 12.50
CA ILE A 82 13.18 10.62 11.37
C ILE A 82 13.36 11.33 10.01
N PHE A 83 12.74 12.50 9.81
CA PHE A 83 12.73 13.16 8.49
C PHE A 83 13.65 14.36 8.38
N ASP A 84 14.13 14.93 9.50
CA ASP A 84 15.01 16.08 9.46
C ASP A 84 16.42 15.71 8.94
N ARG A 85 17.04 16.65 8.22
CA ARG A 85 18.40 16.47 7.66
C ARG A 85 19.47 16.27 8.72
N HIS A 86 19.28 16.84 9.91
CA HIS A 86 20.15 16.68 11.08
C HIS A 86 19.75 15.49 11.96
N GLY A 87 18.66 14.80 11.61
CA GLY A 87 18.24 13.52 12.16
C GLY A 87 18.68 12.38 11.25
N MET A 88 17.72 11.56 10.83
CA MET A 88 17.98 10.41 9.96
C MET A 88 17.96 10.74 8.46
N ASP A 89 17.33 11.85 8.05
CA ASP A 89 17.10 12.19 6.64
C ASP A 89 16.49 11.03 5.83
N LEU A 90 15.50 10.33 6.43
CA LEU A 90 14.94 9.11 5.84
C LEU A 90 14.21 9.39 4.53
N GLN A 91 14.56 8.64 3.50
CA GLN A 91 13.93 8.68 2.17
C GLN A 91 12.97 7.50 1.96
N TYR A 92 11.90 7.72 1.21
CA TYR A 92 11.01 6.64 0.79
C TYR A 92 11.58 5.90 -0.42
N ASP A 93 11.58 4.56 -0.35
CA ASP A 93 11.94 3.67 -1.44
C ASP A 93 11.03 2.44 -1.38
N ALA A 94 10.27 2.17 -2.46
CA ALA A 94 9.26 1.12 -2.50
C ALA A 94 9.86 -0.30 -2.34
N ASP A 95 11.10 -0.50 -2.78
CA ASP A 95 11.79 -1.79 -2.79
C ASP A 95 12.71 -1.98 -1.57
N ALA A 96 12.60 -1.08 -0.58
CA ALA A 96 13.41 -1.09 0.63
C ALA A 96 12.67 -1.70 1.83
N THR A 97 12.25 -2.97 1.73
CA THR A 97 11.89 -3.73 2.95
C THR A 97 13.18 -4.01 3.73
N LEU A 98 13.50 -3.23 4.76
CA LEU A 98 14.77 -3.30 5.50
C LEU A 98 14.55 -3.51 7.01
N THR A 99 15.51 -4.14 7.67
CA THR A 99 15.61 -4.18 9.14
C THR A 99 15.91 -2.78 9.68
N VAL A 100 15.64 -2.53 10.97
CA VAL A 100 15.94 -1.22 11.59
C VAL A 100 17.42 -0.83 11.42
N SER A 101 18.33 -1.80 11.57
CA SER A 101 19.77 -1.57 11.40
C SER A 101 20.16 -1.22 9.95
N GLU A 102 19.54 -1.85 8.95
CA GLU A 102 19.79 -1.51 7.55
C GLU A 102 19.19 -0.15 7.16
N ILE A 103 18.01 0.21 7.71
CA ILE A 103 17.41 1.54 7.50
C ILE A 103 18.36 2.62 8.02
N TRP A 104 18.94 2.45 9.21
CA TRP A 104 19.91 3.38 9.78
C TRP A 104 21.11 3.62 8.85
N GLN A 105 21.62 2.55 8.25
CA GLN A 105 22.79 2.61 7.35
C GLN A 105 22.45 3.22 5.99
N GLN A 106 21.29 2.87 5.43
CA GLN A 106 20.94 3.19 4.05
C GLN A 106 20.04 4.43 3.93
N ARG A 107 19.48 4.91 5.03
CA ARG A 107 18.56 6.06 5.11
C ARG A 107 17.37 5.96 4.15
N ARG A 108 16.91 4.75 3.87
CA ARG A 108 15.75 4.48 3.02
C ARG A 108 14.84 3.41 3.63
N ALA A 109 13.55 3.50 3.36
CA ALA A 109 12.57 2.50 3.79
C ALA A 109 11.30 2.55 2.93
N ASN A 110 10.66 1.38 2.75
CA ASN A 110 9.27 1.33 2.30
C ASN A 110 8.30 1.46 3.48
N CYS A 111 7.00 1.46 3.20
CA CYS A 111 5.95 1.63 4.22
C CYS A 111 6.03 0.62 5.37
N LEU A 112 6.30 -0.66 5.06
CA LEU A 112 6.40 -1.71 6.06
C LEU A 112 7.65 -1.52 6.93
N ALA A 113 8.82 -1.37 6.31
CA ALA A 113 10.08 -1.19 7.02
C ALA A 113 10.06 0.05 7.93
N PHE A 114 9.53 1.16 7.42
CA PHE A 114 9.27 2.35 8.22
C PHE A 114 8.34 2.07 9.39
N THR A 115 7.22 1.39 9.15
CA THR A 115 6.24 1.10 10.21
C THR A 115 6.86 0.29 11.34
N LEU A 116 7.64 -0.74 11.02
CA LEU A 116 8.30 -1.57 12.02
C LEU A 116 9.33 -0.76 12.82
N MET A 117 10.14 0.05 12.14
CA MET A 117 11.10 0.93 12.77
C MET A 117 10.42 1.97 13.66
N PHE A 118 9.42 2.67 13.13
CA PHE A 118 8.68 3.70 13.84
C PHE A 118 8.04 3.12 15.11
N VAL A 119 7.39 1.97 15.03
CA VAL A 119 6.78 1.31 16.20
C VAL A 119 7.84 0.90 17.22
N ALA A 120 9.01 0.42 16.79
CA ALA A 120 10.12 0.07 17.69
C ALA A 120 10.64 1.32 18.44
N LEU A 121 10.96 2.39 17.71
CA LEU A 121 11.44 3.65 18.30
C LEU A 121 10.39 4.32 19.19
N ALA A 122 9.13 4.32 18.77
CA ALA A 122 8.03 4.90 19.54
C ALA A 122 7.86 4.18 20.88
N ARG A 123 7.91 2.84 20.88
CA ARG A 123 7.86 2.05 22.12
C ARG A 123 9.05 2.33 23.03
N GLU A 124 10.25 2.42 22.46
CA GLU A 124 11.47 2.78 23.19
C GLU A 124 11.36 4.20 23.80
N ALA A 125 10.69 5.13 23.12
CA ALA A 125 10.39 6.47 23.63
C ALA A 125 9.22 6.51 24.64
N GLY A 126 8.62 5.37 25.01
CA GLY A 126 7.48 5.29 25.93
C GLY A 126 6.14 5.71 25.32
N ILE A 127 6.03 5.70 24.00
CA ILE A 127 4.80 5.96 23.25
C ILE A 127 4.05 4.64 23.02
N GLN A 128 2.74 4.62 23.24
CA GLN A 128 1.92 3.46 22.93
C GLN A 128 1.78 3.32 21.41
N ALA A 129 2.54 2.41 20.81
CA ALA A 129 2.52 2.17 19.37
C ALA A 129 2.28 0.70 19.03
N ARG A 130 1.61 0.45 17.91
CA ARG A 130 1.32 -0.88 17.38
C ARG A 130 1.33 -0.87 15.86
N VAL A 131 1.65 -2.02 15.27
CA VAL A 131 1.48 -2.25 13.83
C VAL A 131 0.01 -2.56 13.56
N GLN A 132 -0.52 -2.07 12.45
CA GLN A 132 -1.88 -2.33 12.00
C GLN A 132 -1.87 -2.70 10.51
N GLU A 133 -2.69 -3.68 10.13
CA GLU A 133 -2.96 -4.01 8.73
C GLU A 133 -4.00 -3.05 8.14
N VAL A 134 -3.81 -2.68 6.88
CA VAL A 134 -4.80 -1.98 6.08
C VAL A 134 -5.27 -2.93 5.00
N GLY A 135 -6.60 -3.12 4.91
CA GLY A 135 -7.19 -4.19 4.09
C GLY A 135 -6.75 -4.16 2.62
N GLN A 136 -6.96 -3.05 1.92
CA GLN A 136 -6.57 -2.92 0.52
C GLN A 136 -6.05 -1.52 0.24
N VAL A 137 -4.99 -1.43 -0.57
CA VAL A 137 -4.40 -0.17 -1.01
C VAL A 137 -4.35 -0.12 -2.52
N VAL A 138 -4.84 0.99 -3.06
CA VAL A 138 -5.04 1.27 -4.48
C VAL A 138 -3.75 1.23 -5.31
N SER A 139 -2.58 1.38 -4.69
CA SER A 139 -1.26 1.42 -5.36
C SER A 139 -0.82 0.09 -6.00
N TRP A 140 -1.42 -1.05 -5.64
CA TRP A 140 -0.95 -2.39 -6.06
C TRP A 140 -1.44 -2.87 -7.43
N TYR A 141 -2.26 -2.09 -8.14
CA TYR A 141 -2.81 -2.48 -9.44
C TYR A 141 -1.93 -2.08 -10.64
N GLN A 142 -0.80 -1.43 -10.44
CA GLN A 142 0.00 -0.87 -11.55
C GLN A 142 1.00 -1.83 -12.18
N ASP A 143 1.19 -3.05 -11.66
CA ASP A 143 2.23 -3.98 -12.16
C ASP A 143 1.70 -5.39 -12.50
N GLN A 144 0.56 -5.48 -13.19
CA GLN A 144 0.01 -6.75 -13.69
C GLN A 144 0.48 -7.13 -15.10
N ALA A 145 1.64 -6.65 -15.54
CA ALA A 145 2.12 -6.86 -16.91
C ALA A 145 2.55 -8.31 -17.25
N GLN A 146 2.42 -9.30 -16.34
CA GLN A 146 2.86 -10.68 -16.59
C GLN A 146 1.88 -11.78 -16.12
N GLY A 147 0.62 -11.48 -15.82
CA GLY A 147 -0.40 -12.50 -15.52
C GLY A 147 -0.21 -13.27 -14.20
N LEU A 148 0.75 -12.88 -13.36
CA LEU A 148 1.00 -13.43 -12.02
C LEU A 148 1.03 -12.30 -11.00
N VAL A 149 0.18 -12.38 -9.96
CA VAL A 149 -0.02 -11.31 -8.97
C VAL A 149 0.60 -11.71 -7.63
N TYR A 150 1.65 -11.03 -7.20
CA TYR A 150 2.22 -11.20 -5.86
C TYR A 150 1.43 -10.37 -4.85
N SER A 151 1.21 -10.94 -3.67
CA SER A 151 0.48 -10.28 -2.58
C SER A 151 1.47 -9.77 -1.55
N VAL A 152 1.62 -8.46 -1.47
CA VAL A 152 2.32 -7.77 -0.40
C VAL A 152 1.27 -6.93 0.31
N GLY A 153 1.03 -7.23 1.59
CA GLY A 153 0.09 -6.45 2.38
C GLY A 153 0.62 -5.05 2.68
N HIS A 154 -0.27 -4.14 3.06
CA HIS A 154 0.10 -2.83 3.58
C HIS A 154 -0.13 -2.78 5.08
N VAL A 155 0.84 -2.26 5.81
CA VAL A 155 0.73 -2.00 7.24
C VAL A 155 1.07 -0.55 7.54
N ASN A 156 0.53 -0.04 8.64
CA ASN A 156 0.87 1.27 9.18
C ASN A 156 1.02 1.24 10.71
N ALA A 157 1.45 2.37 11.27
CA ALA A 157 1.64 2.51 12.70
C ALA A 157 0.41 3.16 13.34
N GLY A 158 -0.19 2.48 14.32
CA GLY A 158 -1.18 3.05 15.22
C GLY A 158 -0.53 3.59 16.49
N VAL A 159 -0.79 4.85 16.83
CA VAL A 159 -0.27 5.52 18.03
C VAL A 159 -1.40 5.91 18.97
N GLY A 160 -1.33 5.50 20.23
CA GLY A 160 -2.32 5.78 21.26
C GLY A 160 -2.17 7.18 21.87
N PHE A 161 -3.26 7.94 21.88
CA PHE A 161 -3.41 9.25 22.51
C PHE A 161 -4.76 9.36 23.22
N ALA A 162 -4.74 9.68 24.52
CA ALA A 162 -5.95 9.94 25.33
C ALA A 162 -7.09 8.89 25.13
N GLY A 163 -6.72 7.60 25.05
CA GLY A 163 -7.68 6.49 24.83
C GLY A 163 -8.14 6.28 23.38
N ARG A 164 -7.60 7.03 22.41
CA ARG A 164 -7.83 6.88 20.97
C ARG A 164 -6.55 6.49 20.25
N PHE A 165 -6.65 5.90 19.06
CA PHE A 165 -5.48 5.65 18.21
C PHE A 165 -5.52 6.55 16.98
N ALA A 166 -4.39 7.19 16.69
CA ALA A 166 -4.12 7.88 15.43
C ALA A 166 -3.25 6.99 14.54
N THR A 167 -3.33 7.17 13.23
CA THR A 167 -2.53 6.43 12.25
C THR A 167 -1.38 7.29 11.75
N VAL A 168 -0.19 6.72 11.72
CA VAL A 168 1.02 7.27 11.09
C VAL A 168 1.35 6.38 9.90
N ASP A 169 1.32 6.94 8.71
CA ASP A 169 1.60 6.26 7.45
C ASP A 169 2.49 7.16 6.56
N LEU A 170 3.43 6.55 5.84
CA LEU A 170 4.27 7.23 4.87
C LEU A 170 3.53 7.55 3.58
N ASP A 171 2.56 6.71 3.20
CA ASP A 171 1.83 6.90 1.96
C ASP A 171 0.57 7.76 2.19
N ARG A 172 0.59 8.95 1.57
CA ARG A 172 -0.49 9.94 1.63
C ARG A 172 -1.70 9.57 0.77
N ASN A 173 -1.57 8.55 -0.08
CA ASN A 173 -2.59 8.10 -1.00
C ASN A 173 -3.28 6.80 -0.54
N VAL A 174 -3.04 6.36 0.69
CA VAL A 174 -3.71 5.17 1.25
C VAL A 174 -5.18 5.47 1.46
N LEU A 175 -5.99 4.76 0.68
CA LEU A 175 -7.42 4.74 0.77
C LEU A 175 -7.81 3.65 1.76
N TYR A 176 -8.30 4.04 2.94
CA TYR A 176 -8.70 3.10 3.98
C TYR A 176 -10.07 2.50 3.69
N ASP A 177 -10.20 1.19 3.89
CA ASP A 177 -11.50 0.52 3.89
C ASP A 177 -12.39 1.03 5.04
N ARG A 178 -13.68 0.66 5.00
CA ARG A 178 -14.65 1.06 6.03
C ARG A 178 -14.32 0.55 7.44
N ARG A 179 -13.53 -0.53 7.56
CA ARG A 179 -13.16 -1.12 8.85
C ARG A 179 -11.98 -0.39 9.47
N GLY A 180 -11.20 0.32 8.65
CA GLY A 180 -10.01 1.04 9.06
C GLY A 180 -8.86 0.10 9.44
N PRO A 181 -7.73 0.65 9.92
CA PRO A 181 -6.57 -0.15 10.27
C PRO A 181 -6.84 -1.10 11.44
N LEU A 182 -6.56 -2.39 11.26
CA LEU A 182 -6.75 -3.42 12.28
C LEU A 182 -5.42 -3.75 12.96
N PRO A 183 -5.32 -3.70 14.30
CA PRO A 183 -4.08 -4.02 14.98
C PRO A 183 -3.69 -5.47 14.76
N ILE A 184 -2.39 -5.72 14.57
CA ILE A 184 -1.84 -7.05 14.34
C ILE A 184 -0.81 -7.45 15.41
N SER A 185 -0.58 -8.76 15.53
CA SER A 185 0.47 -9.30 16.38
C SER A 185 1.86 -9.02 15.80
N GLN A 186 2.89 -9.08 16.64
CA GLN A 186 4.28 -8.99 16.17
C GLN A 186 4.64 -10.14 15.22
N ALA A 187 4.11 -11.34 15.46
CA ALA A 187 4.26 -12.49 14.58
C ALA A 187 3.72 -12.21 13.17
N ARG A 188 2.51 -11.65 13.05
CA ARG A 188 1.95 -11.22 11.76
C ARG A 188 2.79 -10.11 11.11
N ALA A 189 3.25 -9.14 11.88
CA ALA A 189 4.10 -8.06 11.36
C ALA A 189 5.44 -8.58 10.79
N LEU A 190 6.05 -9.56 11.44
CA LEU A 190 7.24 -10.26 10.93
C LEU A 190 6.91 -11.12 9.70
N ALA A 191 5.73 -11.76 9.66
CA ALA A 191 5.28 -12.49 8.48
C ALA A 191 5.16 -11.58 7.26
N HIS A 192 4.64 -10.35 7.41
CA HIS A 192 4.68 -9.32 6.36
C HIS A 192 6.12 -9.00 5.94
N PHE A 193 7.02 -8.78 6.89
CA PHE A 193 8.43 -8.43 6.60
C PHE A 193 9.10 -9.50 5.74
N TYR A 194 9.04 -10.76 6.17
CA TYR A 194 9.64 -11.85 5.43
C TYR A 194 8.91 -12.13 4.11
N ASN A 195 7.59 -11.98 4.06
CA ASN A 195 6.83 -12.12 2.82
C ASN A 195 7.27 -11.08 1.76
N ASN A 196 7.44 -9.82 2.16
CA ASN A 196 7.86 -8.77 1.25
C ASN A 196 9.28 -9.00 0.74
N ARG A 197 10.22 -9.33 1.64
CA ARG A 197 11.58 -9.74 1.25
C ARG A 197 11.56 -10.91 0.27
N GLY A 198 10.69 -11.91 0.50
CA GLY A 198 10.54 -13.04 -0.41
C GLY A 198 10.04 -12.62 -1.79
N ALA A 199 9.05 -11.72 -1.84
CA ALA A 199 8.51 -11.17 -3.09
C ALA A 199 9.58 -10.36 -3.85
N GLU A 200 10.34 -9.50 -3.18
CA GLU A 200 11.46 -8.74 -3.75
C GLU A 200 12.53 -9.66 -4.36
N ARG A 201 12.96 -10.70 -3.63
CA ARG A 201 13.94 -11.68 -4.13
C ARG A 201 13.39 -12.44 -5.34
N MET A 202 12.12 -12.83 -5.31
CA MET A 202 11.48 -13.51 -6.42
C MET A 202 11.36 -12.60 -7.65
N ALA A 203 11.04 -11.31 -7.48
CA ALA A 203 11.01 -10.34 -8.56
C ALA A 203 12.40 -10.17 -9.20
N GLY A 204 13.46 -10.16 -8.37
CA GLY A 204 14.85 -10.15 -8.82
C GLY A 204 15.38 -11.48 -9.38
N GLY A 205 14.55 -12.53 -9.48
CA GLY A 205 14.94 -13.84 -10.02
C GLY A 205 15.65 -14.78 -9.05
N ASP A 206 15.92 -14.33 -7.82
CA ASP A 206 16.52 -15.16 -6.77
C ASP A 206 15.47 -16.02 -6.08
N LEU A 207 15.09 -17.11 -6.75
CA LEU A 207 14.05 -18.03 -6.31
C LEU A 207 14.45 -18.82 -5.05
N VAL A 208 15.75 -18.98 -4.80
CA VAL A 208 16.26 -19.70 -3.63
C VAL A 208 16.07 -18.86 -2.37
N SER A 209 16.52 -17.59 -2.39
CA SER A 209 16.30 -16.67 -1.28
C SER A 209 14.81 -16.40 -1.07
N ALA A 210 14.05 -16.22 -2.15
CA ALA A 210 12.60 -16.02 -2.07
C ALA A 210 11.92 -17.12 -1.25
N ARG A 211 12.26 -18.39 -1.53
CA ARG A 211 11.71 -19.54 -0.79
C ARG A 211 12.06 -19.49 0.68
N ALA A 212 13.31 -19.20 1.01
CA ALA A 212 13.77 -19.13 2.39
C ALA A 212 13.02 -18.03 3.17
N PHE A 213 12.80 -16.88 2.55
CA PHE A 213 12.00 -15.80 3.13
C PHE A 213 10.52 -16.18 3.30
N PHE A 214 9.88 -16.84 2.33
CA PHE A 214 8.50 -17.31 2.51
C PHE A 214 8.37 -18.36 3.62
N ILE A 215 9.33 -19.27 3.75
CA ILE A 215 9.37 -20.22 4.87
C ILE A 215 9.51 -19.49 6.21
N ALA A 216 10.39 -18.49 6.28
CA ALA A 216 10.55 -17.66 7.47
C ALA A 216 9.25 -16.91 7.82
N ALA A 217 8.52 -16.39 6.83
CA ALA A 217 7.22 -15.76 7.02
C ALA A 217 6.18 -16.74 7.60
N LEU A 218 6.07 -17.95 7.04
CA LEU A 218 5.15 -18.99 7.53
C LEU A 218 5.53 -19.53 8.90
N ALA A 219 6.82 -19.49 9.27
CA ALA A 219 7.27 -19.83 10.62
C ALA A 219 6.81 -18.78 11.66
N GLN A 220 6.56 -17.54 11.26
CA GLN A 220 5.97 -16.52 12.14
C GLN A 220 4.46 -16.62 12.18
N ASP A 221 3.81 -16.74 11.02
CA ASP A 221 2.37 -16.91 10.92
C ASP A 221 1.99 -17.80 9.73
N ASN A 222 1.64 -19.05 10.03
CA ASN A 222 1.22 -20.03 9.03
C ASN A 222 -0.19 -19.79 8.48
N SER A 223 -0.96 -18.87 9.09
CA SER A 223 -2.30 -18.46 8.65
C SER A 223 -2.25 -17.29 7.66
N PHE A 224 -1.05 -16.77 7.35
CA PHE A 224 -0.91 -15.63 6.46
C PHE A 224 -1.07 -16.04 4.98
N ALA A 225 -2.31 -15.92 4.48
CA ALA A 225 -2.71 -16.35 3.14
C ALA A 225 -1.85 -15.76 2.01
N ALA A 226 -1.42 -14.49 2.14
CA ALA A 226 -0.58 -13.83 1.15
C ALA A 226 0.76 -14.55 0.92
N THR A 227 1.38 -15.10 1.97
CA THR A 227 2.62 -15.88 1.85
C THR A 227 2.38 -17.19 1.11
N TRP A 228 1.27 -17.88 1.38
CA TRP A 228 0.89 -19.08 0.64
C TRP A 228 0.63 -18.79 -0.84
N ASN A 229 -0.01 -17.66 -1.15
CA ASN A 229 -0.16 -17.20 -2.52
C ASN A 229 1.20 -17.01 -3.20
N ASN A 230 2.12 -16.28 -2.56
CA ASN A 230 3.44 -15.99 -3.13
C ASN A 230 4.30 -17.26 -3.28
N LEU A 231 4.21 -18.20 -2.33
CA LEU A 231 4.83 -19.51 -2.46
C LEU A 231 4.24 -20.29 -3.65
N GLY A 232 2.93 -20.22 -3.86
CA GLY A 232 2.27 -20.79 -5.02
C GLY A 232 2.80 -20.25 -6.34
N VAL A 233 3.00 -18.93 -6.43
CA VAL A 233 3.61 -18.32 -7.62
C VAL A 233 5.07 -18.75 -7.78
N LEU A 234 5.85 -18.77 -6.69
CA LEU A 234 7.25 -19.20 -6.72
C LEU A 234 7.39 -20.63 -7.28
N GLU A 235 6.59 -21.57 -6.80
CA GLU A 235 6.65 -22.96 -7.27
C GLU A 235 6.19 -23.10 -8.73
N ASN A 236 5.19 -22.31 -9.15
CA ASN A 236 4.78 -22.29 -10.56
C ASN A 236 5.91 -21.78 -11.47
N ARG A 237 6.66 -20.75 -11.04
CA ARG A 237 7.85 -20.25 -11.76
C ARG A 237 8.96 -21.31 -11.85
N LYS A 238 9.08 -22.17 -10.85
CA LYS A 238 10.02 -23.30 -10.84
C LYS A 238 9.54 -24.51 -11.64
N GLY A 239 8.29 -24.50 -12.13
CA GLY A 239 7.67 -25.61 -12.84
C GLY A 239 7.05 -26.70 -11.95
N ASP A 240 7.17 -26.60 -10.61
CA ASP A 240 6.53 -27.52 -9.67
C ASP A 240 5.05 -27.15 -9.51
N THR A 241 4.27 -27.55 -10.50
CA THR A 241 2.84 -27.22 -10.59
C THR A 241 2.03 -27.89 -9.47
N ALA A 242 2.48 -29.05 -8.97
CA ALA A 242 1.83 -29.73 -7.86
C ALA A 242 2.00 -28.96 -6.54
N ALA A 243 3.20 -28.47 -6.25
CA ALA A 243 3.44 -27.62 -5.09
C ALA A 243 2.75 -26.26 -5.22
N ALA A 244 2.77 -25.67 -6.41
CA ALA A 244 2.06 -24.42 -6.70
C ALA A 244 0.58 -24.52 -6.38
N ARG A 245 -0.08 -25.58 -6.86
CA ARG A 245 -1.49 -25.85 -6.61
C ARG A 245 -1.79 -25.99 -5.12
N ARG A 246 -1.03 -26.82 -4.38
CA ARG A 246 -1.24 -27.01 -2.93
C ARG A 246 -1.13 -25.70 -2.15
N ALA A 247 -0.16 -24.84 -2.51
CA ALA A 247 0.03 -23.56 -1.86
C ALA A 247 -1.12 -22.58 -2.16
N LEU A 248 -1.57 -22.49 -3.42
CA LEU A 248 -2.71 -21.65 -3.81
C LEU A 248 -4.04 -22.14 -3.20
N GLU A 249 -4.28 -23.45 -3.17
CA GLU A 249 -5.44 -24.04 -2.48
C GLU A 249 -5.42 -23.74 -0.97
N THR A 250 -4.22 -23.73 -0.37
CA THR A 250 -4.06 -23.34 1.05
C THR A 250 -4.34 -21.85 1.26
N ALA A 251 -3.84 -20.98 0.38
CA ALA A 251 -4.16 -19.55 0.41
C ALA A 251 -5.68 -19.31 0.34
N LEU A 252 -6.37 -19.96 -0.60
CA LEU A 252 -7.83 -19.86 -0.78
C LEU A 252 -8.65 -20.48 0.36
N ARG A 253 -8.08 -21.45 1.09
CA ARG A 253 -8.71 -22.00 2.30
C ARG A 253 -8.60 -21.03 3.48
N LEU A 254 -7.49 -20.33 3.60
CA LEU A 254 -7.25 -19.33 4.65
C LEU A 254 -8.01 -18.03 4.37
N ASP A 255 -7.97 -17.55 3.13
CA ASP A 255 -8.72 -16.40 2.64
C ASP A 255 -9.26 -16.69 1.25
N GLY A 256 -10.50 -17.17 1.20
CA GLY A 256 -11.15 -17.47 -0.06
C GLY A 256 -11.60 -16.24 -0.86
N ARG A 257 -11.46 -15.03 -0.31
CA ARG A 257 -11.77 -13.77 -1.00
C ARG A 257 -10.51 -13.03 -1.43
N GLN A 258 -9.32 -13.62 -1.27
CA GLN A 258 -8.08 -12.98 -1.69
C GLN A 258 -7.98 -12.94 -3.23
N ASP A 259 -8.09 -11.75 -3.80
CA ASP A 259 -8.05 -11.52 -5.26
C ASP A 259 -6.80 -12.11 -5.93
N ALA A 260 -5.63 -11.94 -5.33
CA ALA A 260 -4.37 -12.47 -5.85
C ALA A 260 -4.38 -14.01 -5.93
N ALA A 261 -4.83 -14.69 -4.87
CA ALA A 261 -4.93 -16.15 -4.86
C ALA A 261 -5.97 -16.68 -5.85
N LEU A 262 -7.13 -16.00 -5.96
CA LEU A 262 -8.15 -16.36 -6.95
C LEU A 262 -7.61 -16.24 -8.38
N THR A 263 -6.90 -15.15 -8.67
CA THR A 263 -6.28 -14.89 -9.98
C THR A 263 -5.19 -15.91 -10.31
N ASN A 264 -4.27 -16.16 -9.38
CA ASN A 264 -3.17 -17.09 -9.63
C ASN A 264 -3.65 -18.54 -9.72
N ALA A 265 -4.64 -18.94 -8.92
CA ALA A 265 -5.21 -20.28 -8.95
C ALA A 265 -6.02 -20.53 -10.23
N SER A 266 -6.82 -19.57 -10.68
CA SER A 266 -7.55 -19.72 -11.95
C SER A 266 -6.59 -19.85 -13.13
N ALA A 267 -5.56 -19.00 -13.20
CA ALA A 267 -4.53 -19.07 -14.23
C ALA A 267 -3.79 -20.43 -14.22
N LEU A 268 -3.43 -20.93 -13.04
CA LEU A 268 -2.81 -22.25 -12.91
C LEU A 268 -3.74 -23.38 -13.38
N TYR A 269 -5.04 -23.30 -13.04
CA TYR A 269 -6.02 -24.30 -13.43
C TYR A 269 -6.29 -24.30 -14.94
N ARG A 270 -6.32 -23.13 -15.59
CA ARG A 270 -6.34 -23.04 -17.06
C ARG A 270 -5.13 -23.74 -17.68
N LYS A 271 -3.93 -23.46 -17.18
CA LYS A 271 -2.69 -24.09 -17.65
C LYS A 271 -2.72 -25.62 -17.50
N LEU A 272 -3.44 -26.14 -16.52
CA LEU A 272 -3.60 -27.58 -16.25
C LEU A 272 -4.77 -28.24 -16.99
N GLY A 273 -5.53 -27.50 -17.82
CA GLY A 273 -6.75 -28.01 -18.47
C GLY A 273 -7.91 -28.25 -17.50
N MET A 274 -7.86 -27.68 -16.30
CA MET A 274 -8.91 -27.76 -15.28
C MET A 274 -9.92 -26.61 -15.46
N ASP A 275 -10.54 -26.56 -16.64
CA ASP A 275 -11.33 -25.40 -17.09
C ASP A 275 -12.55 -25.11 -16.20
N ALA A 276 -13.25 -26.14 -15.73
CA ALA A 276 -14.40 -25.98 -14.85
C ALA A 276 -14.01 -25.34 -13.51
N GLN A 277 -12.90 -25.78 -12.91
CA GLN A 277 -12.39 -25.20 -11.66
C GLN A 277 -11.88 -23.78 -11.88
N ALA A 278 -11.18 -23.52 -13.00
CA ALA A 278 -10.73 -22.18 -13.35
C ALA A 278 -11.92 -21.20 -13.49
N GLN A 279 -12.96 -21.60 -14.22
CA GLN A 279 -14.17 -20.79 -14.41
C GLN A 279 -14.88 -20.51 -13.08
N ALA A 280 -14.96 -21.48 -12.17
CA ALA A 280 -15.53 -21.28 -10.85
C ALA A 280 -14.76 -20.24 -10.03
N LEU A 281 -13.42 -20.26 -10.09
CA LEU A 281 -12.56 -19.28 -9.41
C LEU A 281 -12.68 -17.89 -10.05
N GLU A 282 -12.76 -17.81 -11.38
CA GLU A 282 -12.96 -16.56 -12.13
C GLU A 282 -14.31 -15.91 -11.78
N GLN A 283 -15.38 -16.70 -11.70
CA GLN A 283 -16.70 -16.21 -11.26
C GLN A 283 -16.66 -15.69 -9.81
N ARG A 284 -15.95 -16.39 -8.93
CA ARG A 284 -15.75 -15.95 -7.55
C ARG A 284 -14.96 -14.65 -7.48
N LEU A 285 -13.88 -14.51 -8.25
CA LEU A 285 -13.11 -13.27 -8.35
C LEU A 285 -13.98 -12.11 -8.82
N GLN A 286 -14.77 -12.30 -9.87
CA GLN A 286 -15.71 -11.28 -10.35
C GLN A 286 -16.73 -10.87 -9.28
N SER A 287 -17.22 -11.83 -8.48
CA SER A 287 -18.13 -11.54 -7.37
C SER A 287 -17.44 -10.71 -6.29
N VAL A 288 -16.21 -11.07 -5.89
CA VAL A 288 -15.43 -10.33 -4.89
C VAL A 288 -15.16 -8.90 -5.38
N GLN A 289 -14.66 -8.74 -6.60
CA GLN A 289 -14.36 -7.43 -7.19
C GLN A 289 -15.61 -6.56 -7.37
N ARG A 290 -16.79 -7.15 -7.62
CA ARG A 290 -18.06 -6.41 -7.72
C ARG A 290 -18.52 -5.83 -6.39
N GLU A 291 -18.18 -6.49 -5.29
CA GLU A 291 -18.50 -6.09 -3.91
C GLU A 291 -17.42 -5.20 -3.29
N ASP A 292 -16.24 -5.14 -3.92
CA ASP A 292 -15.12 -4.37 -3.43
C ASP A 292 -15.11 -2.94 -4.01
N PRO A 293 -15.32 -1.90 -3.17
CA PRO A 293 -15.28 -0.51 -3.60
C PRO A 293 -13.97 -0.12 -4.31
N PHE A 294 -12.82 -0.65 -3.88
CA PHE A 294 -11.52 -0.28 -4.42
C PHE A 294 -11.27 -0.93 -5.77
N ALA A 295 -11.60 -2.22 -5.92
CA ALA A 295 -11.59 -2.88 -7.22
C ALA A 295 -12.50 -2.15 -8.22
N GLN A 296 -13.72 -1.75 -7.82
CA GLN A 296 -14.62 -0.97 -8.67
C GLN A 296 -14.04 0.40 -9.05
N TYR A 297 -13.38 1.09 -8.12
CA TYR A 297 -12.70 2.35 -8.42
C TYR A 297 -11.55 2.16 -9.43
N MET A 298 -10.77 1.08 -9.30
CA MET A 298 -9.65 0.79 -10.19
C MET A 298 -10.08 0.39 -11.59
N LEU A 299 -11.12 -0.44 -11.70
CA LEU A 299 -11.77 -0.74 -12.99
C LEU A 299 -12.30 0.53 -13.65
N GLY A 300 -12.83 1.48 -12.85
CA GLY A 300 -13.23 2.80 -13.34
C GLY A 300 -12.05 3.61 -13.91
N ALA A 301 -10.93 3.63 -13.20
CA ALA A 301 -9.72 4.34 -13.63
C ALA A 301 -9.05 3.73 -14.87
N GLU A 302 -9.10 2.41 -15.00
CA GLU A 302 -8.63 1.71 -16.21
C GLU A 302 -9.51 2.02 -17.41
N ALA A 303 -10.83 1.87 -17.28
CA ALA A 303 -11.78 2.21 -18.33
C ALA A 303 -11.69 3.70 -18.74
N GLU A 304 -11.45 4.60 -17.78
CA GLU A 304 -11.23 6.02 -18.06
C GLU A 304 -9.98 6.24 -18.92
N ARG A 305 -8.85 5.61 -18.56
CA ARG A 305 -7.59 5.68 -19.35
C ARG A 305 -7.76 5.08 -20.76
N ALA A 306 -8.60 4.06 -20.89
CA ALA A 306 -8.96 3.46 -22.17
C ALA A 306 -9.97 4.29 -22.99
N GLY A 307 -10.44 5.44 -22.49
CA GLY A 307 -11.45 6.28 -23.15
C GLY A 307 -12.87 5.70 -23.13
N GLN A 308 -13.11 4.62 -22.39
CA GLN A 308 -14.39 3.93 -22.27
C GLN A 308 -15.27 4.63 -21.23
N LEU A 309 -15.67 5.87 -21.52
CA LEU A 309 -16.28 6.78 -20.54
C LEU A 309 -17.55 6.22 -19.89
N ASP A 310 -18.44 5.57 -20.64
CA ASP A 310 -19.67 4.99 -20.09
C ASP A 310 -19.39 3.84 -19.13
N GLN A 311 -18.36 3.04 -19.40
CA GLN A 311 -17.95 1.94 -18.53
C GLN A 311 -17.29 2.48 -17.26
N ALA A 312 -16.40 3.47 -17.40
CA ALA A 312 -15.79 4.16 -16.28
C ALA A 312 -16.85 4.79 -15.35
N ILE A 313 -17.89 5.43 -15.90
CA ILE A 313 -19.03 5.95 -15.11
C ILE A 313 -19.72 4.83 -14.34
N ARG A 314 -19.99 3.66 -14.94
CA ARG A 314 -20.65 2.54 -14.25
C ARG A 314 -19.82 2.04 -13.07
N TYR A 315 -18.52 1.85 -13.26
CA TYR A 315 -17.61 1.37 -12.23
C TYR A 315 -17.43 2.39 -11.10
N TYR A 316 -17.17 3.66 -11.41
CA TYR A 316 -17.06 4.70 -10.39
C TYR A 316 -18.36 4.89 -9.61
N ARG A 317 -19.53 4.79 -10.26
CA ARG A 317 -20.82 4.81 -9.54
C ARG A 317 -20.97 3.62 -8.60
N GLN A 318 -20.53 2.42 -8.99
CA GLN A 318 -20.55 1.28 -8.10
C GLN A 318 -19.60 1.47 -6.91
N ALA A 319 -18.39 1.99 -7.14
CA ALA A 319 -17.45 2.33 -6.07
C ALA A 319 -18.06 3.31 -5.05
N VAL A 320 -18.68 4.40 -5.53
CA VAL A 320 -19.40 5.37 -4.69
C VAL A 320 -20.57 4.73 -3.95
N ARG A 321 -21.35 3.85 -4.59
CA ARG A 321 -22.44 3.11 -3.90
C ARG A 321 -21.92 2.22 -2.78
N LEU A 322 -20.80 1.53 -3.03
CA LEU A 322 -20.18 0.62 -2.07
C LEU A 322 -19.44 1.37 -0.96
N TYR A 323 -18.95 2.60 -1.22
CA TYR A 323 -18.26 3.43 -0.25
C TYR A 323 -18.33 4.91 -0.62
N ASP A 324 -19.32 5.61 -0.06
CA ASP A 324 -19.73 6.96 -0.40
C ASP A 324 -19.01 8.06 0.39
N THR A 325 -18.09 7.70 1.29
CA THR A 325 -17.30 8.67 2.06
C THR A 325 -15.87 8.82 1.54
N ALA A 326 -15.47 8.02 0.55
CA ALA A 326 -14.20 8.19 -0.14
C ALA A 326 -14.27 9.36 -1.13
N HIS A 327 -13.71 10.51 -0.75
CA HIS A 327 -13.69 11.69 -1.61
C HIS A 327 -13.01 11.44 -2.98
N GLN A 328 -12.04 10.52 -3.03
CA GLN A 328 -11.36 10.08 -4.25
C GLN A 328 -12.32 9.46 -5.26
N PHE A 329 -13.33 8.71 -4.81
CA PHE A 329 -14.28 8.05 -5.70
C PHE A 329 -15.23 9.05 -6.34
N HIS A 330 -15.72 10.01 -5.55
CA HIS A 330 -16.47 11.15 -6.05
C HIS A 330 -15.64 11.98 -7.02
N PHE A 331 -14.36 12.21 -6.73
CA PHE A 331 -13.48 12.94 -7.64
C PHE A 331 -13.26 12.21 -8.97
N GLY A 332 -13.01 10.89 -8.95
CA GLY A 332 -12.92 10.07 -10.17
C GLY A 332 -14.21 10.11 -10.99
N LEU A 333 -15.36 10.00 -10.32
CA LEU A 333 -16.67 10.09 -10.95
C LEU A 333 -16.93 11.49 -11.56
N ALA A 334 -16.55 12.56 -10.85
CA ALA A 334 -16.65 13.93 -11.35
C ALA A 334 -15.82 14.13 -12.63
N ARG A 335 -14.59 13.60 -12.64
CA ARG A 335 -13.67 13.70 -13.77
C ARG A 335 -14.21 12.98 -15.00
N VAL A 336 -14.69 11.74 -14.86
CA VAL A 336 -15.27 11.04 -16.02
C VAL A 336 -16.57 11.70 -16.51
N TYR A 337 -17.41 12.24 -15.62
CA TYR A 337 -18.58 13.00 -16.06
C TYR A 337 -18.21 14.27 -16.84
N PHE A 338 -17.13 14.94 -16.44
CA PHE A 338 -16.61 16.09 -17.18
C PHE A 338 -16.14 15.66 -18.59
N LEU A 339 -15.35 14.59 -18.69
CA LEU A 339 -14.88 14.04 -19.97
C LEU A 339 -16.05 13.61 -20.88
N ALA A 340 -17.13 13.10 -20.30
CA ALA A 340 -18.35 12.72 -21.01
C ALA A 340 -19.29 13.90 -21.31
N GLY A 341 -18.91 15.15 -21.02
CA GLY A 341 -19.72 16.35 -21.23
C GLY A 341 -20.91 16.52 -20.26
N GLN A 342 -21.02 15.68 -19.22
CA GLN A 342 -22.10 15.69 -18.23
C GLN A 342 -21.81 16.68 -17.08
N LEU A 343 -21.62 17.95 -17.42
CA LEU A 343 -21.08 18.98 -16.52
C LEU A 343 -21.87 19.15 -15.20
N LYS A 344 -23.21 19.12 -15.27
CA LYS A 344 -24.06 19.22 -14.06
C LYS A 344 -23.82 18.06 -13.08
N ARG A 345 -23.52 16.87 -13.61
CA ARG A 345 -23.16 15.71 -12.78
C ARG A 345 -21.74 15.85 -12.24
N ALA A 346 -20.81 16.30 -13.07
CA ALA A 346 -19.44 16.57 -12.65
C ALA A 346 -19.37 17.53 -11.45
N ASP A 347 -20.11 18.65 -11.49
CA ASP A 347 -20.17 19.62 -10.38
C ASP A 347 -20.61 18.99 -9.07
N ARG A 348 -21.72 18.23 -9.11
CA ARG A 348 -22.28 17.60 -7.91
C ARG A 348 -21.29 16.64 -7.26
N GLU A 349 -20.64 15.81 -8.05
CA GLU A 349 -19.65 14.87 -7.52
C GLU A 349 -18.39 15.58 -7.03
N LEU A 350 -18.00 16.68 -7.68
CA LEU A 350 -16.84 17.47 -7.25
C LEU A 350 -17.11 18.24 -5.94
N LEU A 351 -18.32 18.76 -5.76
CA LEU A 351 -18.78 19.32 -4.48
C LEU A 351 -18.79 18.26 -3.39
N ARG A 352 -19.26 17.05 -3.70
CA ARG A 352 -19.25 15.95 -2.74
C ARG A 352 -17.82 15.54 -2.35
N ALA A 353 -16.91 15.49 -3.33
CA ALA A 353 -15.49 15.27 -3.06
C ALA A 353 -14.88 16.39 -2.18
N GLN A 354 -15.31 17.64 -2.35
CA GLN A 354 -14.92 18.76 -1.50
C GLN A 354 -15.41 18.62 -0.06
N GLU A 355 -16.70 18.30 0.12
CA GLU A 355 -17.31 18.10 1.44
C GLU A 355 -16.63 16.98 2.23
N LEU A 356 -16.28 15.88 1.55
CA LEU A 356 -15.66 14.71 2.16
C LEU A 356 -14.14 14.85 2.32
N GLY A 357 -13.52 15.76 1.56
CA GLY A 357 -12.09 16.01 1.63
C GLY A 357 -11.69 16.74 2.91
N GLY A 358 -10.50 16.43 3.44
CA GLY A 358 -9.86 17.24 4.48
C GLY A 358 -9.48 18.64 3.97
N ALA A 359 -9.07 19.53 4.87
CA ALA A 359 -8.74 20.92 4.54
C ALA A 359 -7.77 21.09 3.33
N PRO A 360 -6.70 20.28 3.16
CA PRO A 360 -5.84 20.36 1.98
C PRO A 360 -6.55 20.02 0.65
N GLN A 361 -7.50 19.08 0.69
CA GLN A 361 -8.26 18.62 -0.45
C GLN A 361 -9.36 19.62 -0.83
N GLN A 362 -9.98 20.28 0.17
CA GLN A 362 -11.02 21.30 -0.07
C GLN A 362 -10.53 22.42 -0.99
N ALA A 363 -9.36 22.99 -0.71
CA ALA A 363 -8.77 24.02 -1.55
C ALA A 363 -8.49 23.54 -2.98
N ARG A 364 -8.00 22.30 -3.13
CA ARG A 364 -7.74 21.68 -4.45
C ARG A 364 -9.03 21.50 -5.25
N TYR A 365 -10.11 21.07 -4.60
CA TYR A 365 -11.40 20.87 -5.26
C TYR A 365 -12.10 22.18 -5.61
N GLN A 366 -11.96 23.21 -4.77
CA GLN A 366 -12.45 24.56 -5.07
C GLN A 366 -11.83 25.11 -6.36
N ALA A 367 -10.51 25.03 -6.51
CA ALA A 367 -9.83 25.51 -7.72
C ALA A 367 -10.31 24.80 -9.01
N LYS A 368 -10.71 23.52 -8.89
CA LYS A 368 -11.28 22.74 -10.00
C LYS A 368 -12.71 23.18 -10.33
N LEU A 369 -13.54 23.44 -9.32
CA LEU A 369 -14.89 24.00 -9.51
C LEU A 369 -14.83 25.34 -10.22
N ASP A 370 -13.93 26.24 -9.79
CA ASP A 370 -13.77 27.56 -10.41
C ASP A 370 -13.34 27.44 -11.88
N SER A 371 -12.43 26.50 -12.18
CA SER A 371 -11.98 26.22 -13.55
C SER A 371 -13.12 25.70 -14.43
N LEU A 372 -13.95 24.81 -13.88
CA LEU A 372 -15.11 24.26 -14.57
C LEU A 372 -16.20 25.33 -14.81
N ALA A 373 -16.37 26.28 -13.89
CA ALA A 373 -17.26 27.42 -14.06
C ALA A 373 -16.77 28.37 -15.18
N ARG A 374 -15.48 28.71 -15.19
CA ARG A 374 -14.88 29.53 -16.26
C ARG A 374 -15.02 28.89 -17.64
N TRP A 375 -14.75 27.59 -17.74
CA TRP A 375 -14.89 26.86 -19.01
C TRP A 375 -16.33 26.92 -19.54
N ARG A 376 -17.33 26.77 -18.67
CA ARG A 376 -18.75 26.89 -19.05
C ARG A 376 -19.10 28.28 -19.57
N ALA A 377 -18.66 29.33 -18.88
CA ALA A 377 -18.89 30.71 -19.32
C ALA A 377 -18.28 30.96 -20.72
N GLN A 378 -17.08 30.43 -20.99
CA GLN A 378 -16.44 30.55 -22.31
C GLN A 378 -17.19 29.78 -23.41
N GLN A 379 -17.73 28.59 -23.11
CA GLN A 379 -18.50 27.81 -24.07
C GLN A 379 -19.85 28.46 -24.40
N GLN A 380 -20.49 29.10 -23.40
CA GLN A 380 -21.72 29.85 -23.60
C GLN A 380 -21.50 31.10 -24.43
N ALA A 381 -20.37 31.81 -24.23
CA ALA A 381 -20.03 33.00 -25.01
C ALA A 381 -19.63 32.69 -26.48
N ARG A 382 -19.37 31.42 -26.81
CA ARG A 382 -19.02 30.95 -28.16
C ARG A 382 -20.21 30.43 -28.97
N ARG A 383 -21.39 30.33 -28.35
CA ARG A 383 -22.66 29.97 -28.99
C ARG A 383 -23.47 31.24 -29.19
#